data_AF-A0A9E6EER6-F1
#
_entry.id   AF-A0A9E6EER6-F1
#
_cell.length_a   1.000
_cell.length_b   1.000
_cell.length_c   1.000
_cell.angle_alpha   90.00
_cell.angle_beta   90.00
_cell.angle_gamma   90.00
#
_symmetry.space_group_name_H-M   'P 1'
#
loop_
_entity.id
_entity.type
_entity.pdbx_description
1 polymer ?
#
loop_
_entity_poly.entity_id
_entity_poly.type
_entity_poly.pdbx_seq_one_letter_code
_entity_poly.pdbx_strand_id
1 'polypeptide(L)'
;MSTQTGLWLIFGIVILVMAVLDLGVLNRKAHAVSMREALIMSGIWIFLALLFNLGIYFWQGPEKAMMFLTGYVVEESLSVDNLFVFLVLFSFFQVPRAYQHKVLFWGIIGAMLMRALFIGVGVSLLHRFHGIIYIFGAFLLYTGIKLALEKEKEIHPENNPVIRLFRKILPVREQYVGDHFFIRQDGRTWATPLFIVLLVVETTDVIFAVDSIPAIFAITTDPFIVYTSNIFAVMGLRSLFFALSGFMQMFHYLNYGLSVVLAFIGVKMLVADFWAIPVGAALGVILGVLALSVAASLIWKPREVAGPGPS
;
A
#
# COMPACT_ATOMS: atom_id res chain seq x y z
N MET A 1 -3.12 -31.38 -12.14
CA MET A 1 -3.20 -30.19 -11.27
C MET A 1 -4.51 -29.50 -11.54
N SER A 2 -5.24 -29.02 -10.53
CA SER A 2 -6.43 -28.20 -10.79
C SER A 2 -6.01 -26.93 -11.54
N THR A 3 -6.87 -26.42 -12.43
CA THR A 3 -6.62 -25.17 -13.19
C THR A 3 -6.19 -24.03 -12.26
N GLN A 4 -6.75 -23.98 -11.05
CA GLN A 4 -6.43 -23.00 -10.03
C GLN A 4 -5.01 -23.16 -9.47
N THR A 5 -4.55 -24.38 -9.17
CA THR A 5 -3.16 -24.63 -8.74
C THR A 5 -2.15 -24.22 -9.82
N GLY A 6 -2.49 -24.43 -11.10
CA GLY A 6 -1.67 -23.97 -12.22
C GLY A 6 -1.51 -22.44 -12.27
N LEU A 7 -2.59 -21.70 -12.06
CA LEU A 7 -2.58 -20.23 -12.00
C LEU A 7 -1.73 -19.70 -10.84
N TRP A 8 -1.84 -20.30 -9.66
CA TRP A 8 -1.01 -19.94 -8.51
C TRP A 8 0.48 -20.18 -8.76
N LEU A 9 0.83 -21.28 -9.43
CA LEU A 9 2.22 -21.57 -9.80
C LEU A 9 2.76 -20.57 -10.83
N ILE A 10 2.00 -20.29 -11.88
CA ILE A 10 2.37 -19.28 -12.89
C ILE A 10 2.56 -17.92 -12.22
N PHE A 11 1.63 -17.52 -11.35
CA PHE A 11 1.73 -16.27 -10.62
C PHE A 11 2.95 -16.23 -9.69
N GLY A 12 3.24 -17.31 -8.95
CA GLY A 12 4.44 -17.41 -8.13
C GLY A 12 5.73 -17.27 -8.93
N ILE A 13 5.78 -17.85 -10.14
CA ILE A 13 6.91 -17.69 -11.06
C ILE A 13 7.00 -16.22 -11.53
N VAL A 14 5.87 -15.60 -11.90
CA VAL A 14 5.83 -14.19 -12.30
C VAL A 14 6.36 -13.29 -11.19
N ILE A 15 5.88 -13.44 -9.95
CA ILE A 15 6.41 -12.69 -8.79
C ILE A 15 7.90 -12.94 -8.62
N LEU A 16 8.35 -14.20 -8.66
CA LEU A 16 9.75 -14.52 -8.44
C LEU A 16 10.64 -13.84 -9.50
N VAL A 17 10.24 -13.91 -10.77
CA VAL A 17 10.94 -13.24 -11.86
C VAL A 17 10.93 -11.72 -11.65
N MET A 18 9.78 -11.14 -11.29
CA MET A 18 9.67 -9.70 -11.02
C MET A 18 10.58 -9.26 -9.86
N ALA A 19 10.58 -10.00 -8.75
CA ALA A 19 11.43 -9.73 -7.60
C ALA A 19 12.91 -9.85 -7.96
N VAL A 20 13.29 -10.87 -8.74
CA VAL A 20 14.67 -11.06 -9.20
C VAL A 20 15.11 -9.94 -10.16
N LEU A 21 14.25 -9.50 -11.08
CA LEU A 21 14.55 -8.38 -11.97
C LEU A 21 14.72 -7.08 -11.19
N ASP A 22 13.83 -6.83 -10.23
CA ASP A 22 13.84 -5.63 -9.39
C ASP A 22 15.12 -5.53 -8.55
N LEU A 23 15.53 -6.65 -7.93
CA LEU A 23 16.71 -6.75 -7.07
C LEU A 23 18.03 -6.89 -7.83
N GLY A 24 18.05 -7.76 -8.83
CA GLY A 24 19.28 -8.22 -9.49
C GLY A 24 19.73 -7.34 -10.65
N VAL A 25 18.77 -6.75 -11.39
CA VAL A 25 19.05 -6.01 -12.63
C VAL A 25 18.86 -4.51 -12.42
N LEU A 26 17.73 -4.11 -11.86
CA LEU A 26 17.34 -2.70 -11.80
C LEU A 26 17.98 -1.94 -10.63
N ASN A 27 18.17 -2.59 -9.47
CA ASN A 27 18.59 -1.89 -8.24
C ASN A 27 19.79 -2.53 -7.54
N ARG A 28 20.70 -3.10 -8.34
CA ARG A 28 21.88 -3.82 -7.86
C ARG A 28 22.84 -2.96 -7.01
N LYS A 29 22.75 -1.63 -7.11
CA LYS A 29 23.63 -0.68 -6.43
C LYS A 29 22.78 0.37 -5.72
N ALA A 30 23.20 0.76 -4.52
CA ALA A 30 22.53 1.80 -3.75
C ALA A 30 22.81 3.17 -4.38
N HIS A 31 21.81 3.76 -5.02
CA HIS A 31 21.86 5.14 -5.52
C HIS A 31 20.53 5.85 -5.25
N ALA A 32 20.56 7.18 -5.25
CA ALA A 32 19.34 7.97 -5.22
C ALA A 32 18.61 7.82 -6.56
N VAL A 33 17.41 7.25 -6.55
CA VAL A 33 16.58 7.06 -7.74
C VAL A 33 16.16 8.43 -8.28
N SER A 34 16.40 8.67 -9.57
CA SER A 34 15.99 9.93 -10.20
C SER A 34 14.48 9.94 -10.48
N MET A 35 13.87 11.13 -10.57
CA MET A 35 12.43 11.25 -10.84
C MET A 35 12.01 10.53 -12.13
N ARG A 36 12.80 10.70 -13.20
CA ARG A 36 12.52 10.08 -14.50
C ARG A 36 12.56 8.55 -14.41
N GLU A 37 13.54 8.03 -13.70
CA GLU A 37 13.68 6.59 -13.44
C GLU A 37 12.49 6.07 -12.64
N ALA A 38 12.10 6.78 -11.57
CA ALA A 38 10.96 6.38 -10.74
C ALA A 38 9.63 6.34 -11.52
N LEU A 39 9.39 7.32 -12.40
CA LEU A 39 8.20 7.36 -13.27
C LEU A 39 8.21 6.23 -14.31
N ILE A 40 9.35 5.98 -14.95
CA ILE A 40 9.49 4.86 -15.90
C ILE A 40 9.22 3.53 -15.18
N MET A 41 9.80 3.36 -13.99
CA MET A 41 9.60 2.16 -13.19
C MET A 41 8.15 1.96 -12.77
N SER A 42 7.47 3.01 -12.30
CA SER A 42 6.04 2.96 -12.00
C SER A 42 5.22 2.58 -13.23
N GLY A 43 5.52 3.16 -14.41
CA GLY A 43 4.88 2.79 -15.67
C GLY A 43 5.07 1.32 -16.06
N ILE A 44 6.27 0.75 -15.81
CA ILE A 44 6.54 -0.68 -16.03
C ILE A 44 5.67 -1.54 -15.12
N TRP A 45 5.55 -1.21 -13.83
CA TRP A 45 4.71 -1.98 -12.90
C TRP A 45 3.23 -1.94 -13.29
N ILE A 46 2.71 -0.76 -13.64
CA ILE A 46 1.34 -0.60 -14.15
C ILE A 46 1.15 -1.43 -15.43
N PHE A 47 2.08 -1.36 -16.37
CA PHE A 47 2.01 -2.14 -17.60
C PHE A 47 1.97 -3.65 -17.34
N LEU A 48 2.80 -4.15 -16.42
CA LEU A 48 2.81 -5.56 -16.04
C LEU A 48 1.49 -5.99 -15.37
N ALA A 49 0.91 -5.14 -14.51
CA ALA A 49 -0.41 -5.40 -13.92
C ALA A 49 -1.51 -5.47 -14.99
N LEU A 50 -1.48 -4.56 -15.98
CA LEU A 50 -2.43 -4.58 -17.11
C LEU A 50 -2.24 -5.79 -18.02
N LEU A 51 -0.99 -6.21 -18.26
CA LEU A 51 -0.68 -7.42 -19.03
C LEU A 51 -1.19 -8.67 -18.30
N PHE A 52 -1.02 -8.73 -16.98
CA PHE A 52 -1.58 -9.81 -16.18
C PHE A 52 -3.11 -9.81 -16.19
N ASN A 53 -3.73 -8.62 -16.10
CA ASN A 53 -5.18 -8.47 -16.25
C ASN A 53 -5.69 -8.98 -17.61
N LEU A 54 -4.96 -8.72 -18.69
CA LEU A 54 -5.27 -9.26 -20.01
C LEU A 54 -5.19 -10.79 -20.03
N GLY A 55 -4.20 -11.37 -19.33
CA GLY A 55 -4.14 -12.81 -19.10
C GLY A 55 -5.38 -13.34 -18.35
N ILE A 56 -5.82 -12.66 -17.30
CA ILE A 56 -7.07 -13.00 -16.59
C ILE A 56 -8.28 -12.91 -17.53
N TYR A 57 -8.35 -11.89 -18.38
CA TYR A 57 -9.44 -11.70 -19.33
C TYR A 57 -9.59 -12.92 -20.25
N PHE A 58 -8.50 -13.43 -20.80
CA PHE A 58 -8.53 -14.59 -21.70
C PHE A 58 -8.75 -15.93 -20.99
N TRP A 59 -8.22 -16.11 -19.78
CA TRP A 59 -8.30 -17.40 -19.07
C TRP A 59 -9.47 -17.55 -18.11
N GLN A 60 -9.88 -16.46 -17.45
CA GLN A 60 -10.93 -16.46 -16.43
C GLN A 60 -12.13 -15.58 -16.82
N GLY A 61 -12.07 -14.89 -17.94
CA GLY A 61 -13.16 -14.12 -18.51
C GLY A 61 -13.17 -12.64 -18.10
N PRO A 62 -14.04 -11.84 -18.76
CA PRO A 62 -14.09 -10.39 -18.60
C PRO A 62 -14.49 -9.95 -17.19
N GLU A 63 -15.34 -10.73 -16.51
CA GLU A 63 -15.82 -10.40 -15.16
C GLU A 63 -14.69 -10.42 -14.13
N LYS A 64 -13.88 -11.49 -14.12
CA LYS A 64 -12.74 -11.59 -13.21
C LYS A 64 -11.63 -10.59 -13.53
N ALA A 65 -11.43 -10.28 -14.81
CA ALA A 65 -10.52 -9.22 -15.22
C ALA A 65 -11.00 -7.85 -14.71
N MET A 66 -12.31 -7.57 -14.77
CA MET A 66 -12.88 -6.36 -14.20
C MET A 66 -12.68 -6.29 -12.69
N MET A 67 -12.89 -7.41 -11.97
CA MET A 67 -12.63 -7.50 -10.53
C MET A 67 -11.15 -7.27 -10.20
N PHE A 68 -10.23 -7.87 -10.95
CA PHE A 68 -8.79 -7.65 -10.79
C PHE A 68 -8.42 -6.19 -11.00
N LEU A 69 -8.88 -5.58 -12.10
CA LEU A 69 -8.55 -4.20 -12.42
C LEU A 69 -9.12 -3.23 -11.39
N THR A 70 -10.37 -3.45 -10.97
CA THR A 70 -10.99 -2.63 -9.90
C THR A 70 -10.25 -2.78 -8.60
N GLY A 71 -9.88 -4.02 -8.26
CA GLY A 71 -9.09 -4.30 -7.07
C GLY A 71 -7.72 -3.63 -7.11
N TYR A 72 -7.02 -3.77 -8.23
CA TYR A 72 -5.71 -3.17 -8.45
C TYR A 72 -5.77 -1.66 -8.29
N VAL A 73 -6.75 -0.99 -8.92
CA VAL A 73 -6.93 0.48 -8.81
C VAL A 73 -7.22 0.90 -7.37
N VAL A 74 -8.09 0.20 -6.64
CA VAL A 74 -8.37 0.51 -5.24
C VAL A 74 -7.11 0.37 -4.39
N GLU A 75 -6.40 -0.75 -4.54
CA GLU A 75 -5.21 -1.01 -3.73
C GLU A 75 -4.03 -0.11 -4.08
N GLU A 76 -3.82 0.22 -5.35
CA GLU A 76 -2.83 1.20 -5.77
C GLU A 76 -3.15 2.57 -5.16
N SER A 77 -4.42 2.98 -5.18
CA SER A 77 -4.85 4.29 -4.67
C SER A 77 -4.68 4.40 -3.17
N LEU A 78 -5.10 3.38 -2.41
CA LEU A 78 -4.91 3.33 -0.96
C LEU A 78 -3.42 3.23 -0.59
N SER A 79 -2.62 2.52 -1.40
CA SER A 79 -1.17 2.44 -1.22
C SER A 79 -0.48 3.81 -1.35
N VAL A 80 -1.06 4.76 -2.09
CA VAL A 80 -0.53 6.13 -2.15
C VAL A 80 -0.67 6.87 -0.80
N ASP A 81 -1.76 6.70 -0.05
CA ASP A 81 -1.86 7.24 1.33
C ASP A 81 -0.76 6.65 2.22
N ASN A 82 -0.52 5.35 2.06
CA ASN A 82 0.50 4.63 2.83
C ASN A 82 1.90 5.18 2.59
N LEU A 83 2.19 5.60 1.35
CA LEU A 83 3.46 6.22 0.97
C LEU A 83 3.72 7.54 1.69
N PHE A 84 2.69 8.37 1.92
CA PHE A 84 2.84 9.59 2.71
C PHE A 84 3.25 9.27 4.15
N VAL A 85 2.65 8.24 4.74
CA VAL A 85 3.04 7.80 6.07
C VAL A 85 4.47 7.28 6.11
N PHE A 86 4.91 6.54 5.09
CA PHE A 86 6.31 6.10 5.01
C PHE A 86 7.28 7.28 4.92
N LEU A 87 6.92 8.34 4.17
CA LEU A 87 7.72 9.57 4.08
C LEU A 87 7.83 10.29 5.42
N VAL A 88 6.71 10.44 6.15
CA VAL A 88 6.69 11.02 7.50
C VAL A 88 7.55 10.19 8.45
N LEU A 89 7.42 8.86 8.41
CA LEU A 89 8.24 7.96 9.23
C LEU A 89 9.73 8.09 8.93
N PHE A 90 10.13 8.06 7.65
CA PHE A 90 11.54 8.19 7.27
C PHE A 90 12.10 9.58 7.60
N SER A 91 11.28 10.63 7.52
CA SER A 91 11.64 11.98 7.95
C SER A 91 11.83 12.05 9.46
N PHE A 92 10.89 11.50 10.24
CA PHE A 92 10.93 11.47 11.70
C PHE A 92 12.18 10.73 12.23
N PHE A 93 12.46 9.54 11.68
CA PHE A 93 13.64 8.75 12.06
C PHE A 93 14.93 9.19 11.36
N GLN A 94 14.88 10.24 10.53
CA GLN A 94 16.00 10.77 9.77
C GLN A 94 16.76 9.67 8.99
N VAL A 95 16.01 8.78 8.34
CA VAL A 95 16.58 7.62 7.62
C VAL A 95 17.38 8.11 6.42
N PRO A 96 18.69 7.81 6.34
CA PRO A 96 19.50 8.19 5.19
C PRO A 96 18.90 7.63 3.89
N ARG A 97 18.81 8.45 2.84
CA ARG A 97 18.22 8.07 1.54
C ARG A 97 18.80 6.77 0.97
N ALA A 98 20.10 6.55 1.19
CA ALA A 98 20.80 5.34 0.77
C ALA A 98 20.28 4.07 1.44
N TYR A 99 19.57 4.13 2.57
CA TYR A 99 19.04 2.95 3.28
C TYR A 99 17.52 2.80 3.19
N GLN A 100 16.80 3.83 2.73
CA GLN A 100 15.34 3.79 2.55
C GLN A 100 14.92 2.65 1.61
N HIS A 101 15.66 2.42 0.53
CA HIS A 101 15.39 1.32 -0.42
C HIS A 101 15.38 -0.05 0.27
N LYS A 102 16.29 -0.27 1.24
CA LYS A 102 16.42 -1.54 1.96
C LYS A 102 15.23 -1.76 2.87
N VAL A 103 14.81 -0.71 3.59
CA VAL A 103 13.61 -0.77 4.43
C VAL A 103 12.37 -1.03 3.59
N LEU A 104 12.19 -0.33 2.47
CA LEU A 104 11.05 -0.53 1.57
C LEU A 104 11.04 -1.94 0.98
N PHE A 105 12.20 -2.49 0.62
CA PHE A 105 12.29 -3.85 0.07
C PHE A 105 11.83 -4.92 1.07
N TRP A 106 12.37 -4.89 2.29
CA TRP A 106 11.93 -5.81 3.33
C TRP A 106 10.48 -5.55 3.75
N GLY A 107 10.09 -4.27 3.76
CA GLY A 107 8.73 -3.77 3.94
C GLY A 107 7.72 -4.42 2.99
N ILE A 108 8.05 -4.46 1.71
CA ILE A 108 7.19 -5.08 0.68
C ILE A 108 7.07 -6.58 0.92
N ILE A 109 8.17 -7.28 1.23
CA ILE A 109 8.10 -8.73 1.50
C ILE A 109 7.22 -9.02 2.71
N GLY A 110 7.40 -8.28 3.81
CA GLY A 110 6.59 -8.45 5.01
C GLY A 110 5.12 -8.11 4.75
N ALA A 111 4.83 -7.01 4.05
CA ALA A 111 3.49 -6.65 3.60
C ALA A 111 2.83 -7.76 2.77
N MET A 112 3.54 -8.33 1.79
CA MET A 112 3.01 -9.42 0.95
C MET A 112 2.64 -10.67 1.76
N LEU A 113 3.43 -11.01 2.79
CA LEU A 113 3.16 -12.13 3.69
C LEU A 113 1.99 -11.83 4.63
N MET A 114 1.99 -10.64 5.26
CA MET A 114 0.91 -10.22 6.15
C MET A 114 -0.41 -10.15 5.40
N ARG A 115 -0.43 -9.63 4.18
CA ARG A 115 -1.64 -9.60 3.36
C ARG A 115 -2.14 -10.98 2.97
N ALA A 116 -1.25 -11.93 2.66
CA ALA A 116 -1.66 -13.32 2.44
C ALA A 116 -2.41 -13.88 3.67
N LEU A 117 -1.89 -13.59 4.87
CA LEU A 117 -2.51 -13.98 6.14
C LEU A 117 -3.87 -13.29 6.33
N PHE A 118 -3.93 -11.96 6.25
CA PHE A 118 -5.17 -11.20 6.44
C PHE A 118 -6.25 -11.55 5.42
N ILE A 119 -5.88 -11.76 4.15
CA ILE A 119 -6.81 -12.17 3.10
C ILE A 119 -7.34 -13.57 3.41
N GLY A 120 -6.48 -14.53 3.77
CA GLY A 120 -6.90 -15.88 4.14
C GLY A 120 -7.85 -15.90 5.35
N VAL A 121 -7.54 -15.11 6.38
CA VAL A 121 -8.40 -14.94 7.56
C VAL A 121 -9.71 -14.26 7.17
N GLY A 122 -9.66 -13.18 6.40
CA GLY A 122 -10.82 -12.38 6.00
C GLY A 122 -11.81 -13.15 5.14
N VAL A 123 -11.33 -13.90 4.14
CA VAL A 123 -12.18 -14.78 3.31
C VAL A 123 -12.83 -15.85 4.19
N SER A 124 -12.08 -16.44 5.12
CA SER A 124 -12.61 -17.45 6.04
C SER A 124 -13.68 -16.88 6.97
N LEU A 125 -13.54 -15.62 7.41
CA LEU A 125 -14.54 -14.92 8.20
C LEU A 125 -15.81 -14.62 7.39
N LEU A 126 -15.66 -14.11 6.16
CA LEU A 126 -16.78 -13.82 5.26
C LEU A 126 -17.63 -15.05 4.95
N HIS A 127 -16.99 -16.20 4.71
CA HIS A 127 -17.71 -17.44 4.44
C HIS A 127 -18.47 -18.00 5.66
N ARG A 128 -18.02 -17.68 6.88
CA ARG A 128 -18.65 -18.19 8.12
C ARG A 128 -19.69 -17.24 8.67
N PHE A 129 -19.52 -15.93 8.46
CA PHE A 129 -20.34 -14.89 9.06
C PHE A 129 -20.74 -13.86 8.01
N HIS A 130 -21.89 -14.03 7.36
CA HIS A 130 -22.40 -13.07 6.36
C HIS A 130 -22.48 -11.64 6.93
N GLY A 131 -22.80 -11.51 8.23
CA GLY A 131 -22.87 -10.23 8.94
C GLY A 131 -21.56 -9.42 8.96
N ILE A 132 -20.40 -10.04 8.71
CA ILE A 132 -19.11 -9.34 8.71
C ILE A 132 -19.02 -8.31 7.58
N ILE A 133 -19.76 -8.50 6.48
CA ILE A 133 -19.78 -7.54 5.37
C ILE A 133 -20.29 -6.16 5.82
N TYR A 134 -21.27 -6.14 6.72
CA TYR A 134 -21.83 -4.90 7.28
C TYR A 134 -20.87 -4.24 8.26
N ILE A 135 -20.14 -5.05 9.05
CA ILE A 135 -19.10 -4.55 9.97
C ILE A 135 -17.99 -3.89 9.16
N PHE A 136 -17.52 -4.55 8.11
CA PHE A 136 -16.55 -4.00 7.18
C PHE A 136 -17.06 -2.75 6.46
N GLY A 137 -18.31 -2.74 6.01
CA GLY A 137 -18.92 -1.58 5.37
C GLY A 137 -19.03 -0.37 6.30
N ALA A 138 -19.49 -0.58 7.54
CA ALA A 138 -19.56 0.46 8.56
C ALA A 138 -18.18 0.99 8.94
N PHE A 139 -17.20 0.09 9.06
CA PHE A 139 -15.81 0.44 9.33
C PHE A 139 -15.21 1.31 8.22
N LEU A 140 -15.36 0.93 6.94
CA LEU A 140 -14.88 1.72 5.80
C LEU A 140 -15.57 3.07 5.68
N LEU A 141 -16.88 3.12 5.95
CA LEU A 141 -17.62 4.38 5.95
C LEU A 141 -17.09 5.31 7.06
N TYR A 142 -16.85 4.76 8.25
CA TYR A 142 -16.25 5.50 9.35
C TYR A 142 -14.85 6.01 9.01
N THR A 143 -13.96 5.16 8.48
CA THR A 143 -12.59 5.56 8.14
C THR A 143 -12.56 6.57 6.99
N GLY A 144 -13.44 6.43 5.99
CA GLY A 144 -13.62 7.42 4.93
C GLY A 144 -14.05 8.78 5.48
N ILE A 145 -15.07 8.83 6.35
CA ILE A 145 -15.52 10.09 6.98
C ILE A 145 -14.42 10.69 7.84
N LYS A 146 -13.74 9.87 8.64
CA LYS A 146 -12.64 10.30 9.50
C LYS A 146 -11.50 10.92 8.68
N LEU A 147 -11.12 10.27 7.57
CA LEU A 147 -10.07 10.75 6.67
C LEU A 147 -10.41 12.09 6.01
N ALA A 148 -11.70 12.36 5.74
CA ALA A 148 -12.14 13.65 5.20
C ALA A 148 -12.09 14.80 6.23
N LEU A 149 -12.29 14.47 7.51
CA LEU A 149 -12.39 15.44 8.60
C LEU A 149 -11.04 15.73 9.28
N GLU A 150 -10.14 14.74 9.34
CA GLU A 150 -8.80 14.93 9.87
C GLU A 150 -7.91 15.70 8.88
N LYS A 151 -7.57 16.94 9.25
CA LYS A 151 -6.52 17.71 8.55
C LYS A 151 -5.17 17.31 9.14
N GLU A 152 -4.38 16.62 8.33
CA GLU A 152 -3.02 16.14 8.63
C GLU A 152 -2.97 15.10 9.76
N LYS A 153 -2.64 13.84 9.41
CA LYS A 153 -2.31 12.82 10.42
C LYS A 153 -1.00 13.24 11.10
N GLU A 154 -1.07 13.83 12.30
CA GLU A 154 0.10 13.93 13.17
C GLU A 154 0.49 12.53 13.63
N ILE A 155 1.50 11.96 12.97
CA ILE A 155 2.03 10.65 13.32
C ILE A 155 3.09 10.88 14.39
N HIS A 156 2.89 10.29 15.57
CA HIS A 156 3.87 10.27 16.66
C HIS A 156 4.46 8.86 16.80
N PRO A 157 5.54 8.52 16.06
CA PRO A 157 6.07 7.15 16.03
C PRO A 157 6.59 6.70 17.39
N GLU A 158 7.05 7.64 18.23
CA GLU A 158 7.49 7.43 19.62
C GLU A 158 6.42 6.85 20.55
N ASN A 159 5.14 7.02 20.22
CA ASN A 159 4.03 6.44 20.96
C ASN A 159 3.60 5.06 20.45
N ASN A 160 4.25 4.55 19.39
CA ASN A 160 3.91 3.24 18.85
C ASN A 160 4.17 2.14 19.89
N PRO A 161 3.13 1.41 20.33
CA PRO A 161 3.25 0.38 21.37
C PRO A 161 4.22 -0.73 20.98
N VAL A 162 4.38 -1.00 19.67
CA VAL A 162 5.31 -2.00 19.14
C VAL A 162 6.75 -1.56 19.40
N ILE A 163 7.08 -0.28 19.22
CA ILE A 163 8.43 0.23 19.54
C ILE A 163 8.70 0.14 21.05
N ARG A 164 7.72 0.50 21.88
CA ARG A 164 7.86 0.44 23.34
C ARG A 164 8.05 -0.99 23.84
N LEU A 165 7.33 -1.95 23.27
CA LEU A 165 7.49 -3.37 23.57
C LEU A 165 8.85 -3.87 23.09
N PHE A 166 9.26 -3.53 21.88
CA PHE A 166 10.52 -3.99 21.32
C PHE A 166 11.74 -3.44 22.06
N ARG A 167 11.74 -2.15 22.43
CA ARG A 167 12.79 -1.52 23.25
C ARG A 167 12.95 -2.16 24.64
N LYS A 168 11.91 -2.85 25.15
CA LYS A 168 12.01 -3.63 26.40
C LYS A 168 12.65 -5.00 26.21
N ILE A 169 12.57 -5.58 25.01
CA ILE A 169 13.01 -6.95 24.73
C ILE A 169 14.44 -6.96 24.17
N LEU A 170 14.79 -6.02 23.31
CA LEU A 170 16.10 -5.94 22.67
C LEU A 170 16.73 -4.56 22.86
N PRO A 171 18.04 -4.49 23.16
CA PRO A 171 18.75 -3.23 23.29
C PRO A 171 18.91 -2.59 21.90
N VAL A 172 18.55 -1.31 21.82
CA VAL A 172 18.54 -0.53 20.57
C VAL A 172 19.68 0.48 20.60
N ARG A 173 20.49 0.52 19.54
CA ARG A 173 21.51 1.57 19.34
C ARG A 173 20.86 2.86 18.86
N GLU A 174 21.42 4.01 19.25
CA GLU A 174 20.92 5.32 18.83
C GLU A 174 21.42 5.75 17.44
N GLN A 175 22.56 5.21 16.98
CA GLN A 175 23.20 5.60 15.73
C GLN A 175 23.03 4.55 14.63
N TYR A 176 22.92 5.01 13.38
CA TYR A 176 22.94 4.15 12.20
C TYR A 176 24.34 3.56 11.97
N VAL A 177 24.42 2.24 11.82
CA VAL A 177 25.68 1.52 11.55
C VAL A 177 25.58 0.84 10.19
N GLY A 178 25.86 1.61 9.14
CA GLY A 178 25.68 1.15 7.76
C GLY A 178 24.22 0.79 7.45
N ASP A 179 24.03 -0.23 6.63
CA ASP A 179 22.71 -0.75 6.23
C ASP A 179 22.25 -1.96 7.07
N HIS A 180 22.95 -2.30 8.16
CA HIS A 180 22.67 -3.50 8.95
C HIS A 180 21.44 -3.31 9.85
N PHE A 181 20.54 -4.30 9.90
CA PHE A 181 19.42 -4.30 10.84
C PHE A 181 19.82 -4.74 12.26
N PHE A 182 20.80 -5.63 12.33
CA PHE A 182 21.34 -6.13 13.59
C PHE A 182 22.87 -6.07 13.52
N ILE A 183 23.47 -5.71 14.64
CA ILE A 183 24.92 -5.77 14.82
C ILE A 183 25.23 -6.58 16.06
N ARG A 184 26.35 -7.30 16.05
CA ARG A 184 26.83 -8.03 17.21
C ARG A 184 28.00 -7.28 17.81
N GLN A 185 27.85 -6.84 19.05
CA GLN A 185 28.87 -6.10 19.77
C GLN A 185 28.88 -6.55 21.23
N ASP A 186 30.08 -6.77 21.78
CA ASP A 186 30.29 -7.21 23.16
C ASP A 186 29.51 -8.50 23.51
N GLY A 187 29.47 -9.45 22.57
CA GLY A 187 28.76 -10.72 22.73
C GLY A 187 27.23 -10.65 22.65
N ARG A 188 26.63 -9.47 22.57
CA ARG A 188 25.18 -9.23 22.49
C ARG A 188 24.75 -8.78 21.10
N THR A 189 23.53 -9.14 20.70
CA THR A 189 22.89 -8.67 19.47
C THR A 189 22.14 -7.37 19.77
N TRP A 190 22.46 -6.33 19.00
CA TRP A 190 21.83 -5.02 19.09
C TRP A 190 20.99 -4.78 17.85
N ALA A 191 19.78 -4.28 18.04
CA ALA A 191 18.96 -3.78 16.95
C ALA A 191 19.41 -2.36 16.57
N THR A 192 19.52 -2.09 15.28
CA THR A 192 19.83 -0.74 14.78
C THR A 192 18.55 0.09 14.62
N PRO A 193 18.65 1.43 14.54
CA PRO A 193 17.51 2.27 14.20
C PRO A 193 16.80 1.83 12.91
N LEU A 194 17.55 1.31 11.93
CA LEU A 194 17.00 0.85 10.66
C LEU A 194 16.01 -0.32 10.84
N PHE A 195 16.25 -1.21 11.80
CA PHE A 195 15.32 -2.30 12.10
C PHE A 195 14.06 -1.79 12.79
N ILE A 196 14.18 -0.79 13.68
CA ILE A 196 13.03 -0.15 14.29
C ILE A 196 12.14 0.50 13.23
N VAL A 197 12.75 1.18 12.26
CA VAL A 197 12.01 1.77 11.14
C VAL A 197 11.28 0.69 10.35
N LEU A 198 11.94 -0.42 10.00
CA LEU A 198 11.29 -1.55 9.33
C LEU A 198 10.09 -2.07 10.12
N LEU A 199 10.25 -2.30 11.43
CA LEU A 199 9.20 -2.77 12.32
C LEU A 199 7.98 -1.83 12.32
N VAL A 200 8.22 -0.51 12.33
CA VAL A 200 7.15 0.49 12.31
C VAL A 200 6.46 0.51 10.96
N VAL A 201 7.21 0.46 9.85
CA VAL A 201 6.67 0.37 8.49
C VAL A 201 5.76 -0.85 8.34
N GLU A 202 6.21 -2.02 8.78
CA GLU A 202 5.41 -3.26 8.78
C GLU A 202 4.15 -3.13 9.62
N THR A 203 4.26 -2.55 10.83
CA THR A 203 3.09 -2.33 11.70
C THR A 203 2.09 -1.38 11.04
N THR A 204 2.59 -0.32 10.38
CA THR A 204 1.74 0.64 9.68
C THR A 204 1.09 -0.01 8.45
N ASP A 205 1.79 -0.84 7.66
CA ASP A 205 1.16 -1.58 6.57
C ASP A 205 0.05 -2.51 7.08
N VAL A 206 0.25 -3.17 8.22
CA VAL A 206 -0.80 -3.97 8.86
C VAL A 206 -2.01 -3.11 9.22
N ILE A 207 -1.82 -1.90 9.76
CA ILE A 207 -2.93 -0.98 10.04
C ILE A 207 -3.65 -0.60 8.74
N PHE A 208 -2.92 -0.33 7.67
CA PHE A 208 -3.52 -0.03 6.35
C PHE A 208 -4.20 -1.23 5.71
N ALA A 209 -3.74 -2.45 5.98
CA ALA A 209 -4.37 -3.69 5.54
C ALA A 209 -5.78 -3.83 6.15
N VAL A 210 -6.01 -3.28 7.35
CA VAL A 210 -7.33 -3.28 7.99
C VAL A 210 -8.34 -2.43 7.20
N ASP A 211 -7.91 -1.36 6.53
CA ASP A 211 -8.78 -0.55 5.67
C ASP A 211 -8.87 -1.12 4.25
N SER A 212 -7.73 -1.49 3.64
CA SER A 212 -7.68 -1.92 2.25
C SER A 212 -8.30 -3.30 1.99
N ILE A 213 -8.14 -4.26 2.91
CA ILE A 213 -8.63 -5.64 2.69
C ILE A 213 -10.17 -5.73 2.69
N PRO A 214 -10.90 -5.09 3.62
CA PRO A 214 -12.34 -4.98 3.51
C PRO A 214 -12.81 -4.33 2.20
N ALA A 215 -12.08 -3.31 1.72
CA ALA A 215 -12.45 -2.60 0.51
C ALA A 215 -12.37 -3.49 -0.74
N ILE A 216 -11.32 -4.32 -0.86
CA ILE A 216 -11.22 -5.30 -1.95
C ILE A 216 -12.27 -6.42 -1.83
N PHE A 217 -12.66 -6.83 -0.62
CA PHE A 217 -13.74 -7.81 -0.44
C PHE A 217 -15.11 -7.30 -0.88
N ALA A 218 -15.32 -5.97 -0.89
CA ALA A 218 -16.50 -5.37 -1.50
C ALA A 218 -16.56 -5.57 -3.03
N ILE A 219 -15.43 -5.87 -3.67
CA ILE A 219 -15.33 -6.11 -5.11
C ILE A 219 -15.42 -7.60 -5.40
N THR A 220 -14.63 -8.41 -4.70
CA THR A 220 -14.57 -9.86 -4.91
C THR A 220 -14.07 -10.60 -3.67
N THR A 221 -14.59 -11.81 -3.46
CA THR A 221 -14.11 -12.73 -2.43
C THR A 221 -13.23 -13.84 -3.01
N ASP A 222 -12.92 -13.81 -4.31
CA ASP A 222 -11.99 -14.75 -4.95
C ASP A 222 -10.56 -14.49 -4.43
N PRO A 223 -9.97 -15.39 -3.60
CA PRO A 223 -8.68 -15.14 -2.98
C PRO A 223 -7.56 -14.94 -4.00
N PHE A 224 -7.67 -15.55 -5.19
CA PHE A 224 -6.68 -15.37 -6.24
C PHE A 224 -6.73 -13.94 -6.76
N ILE A 225 -7.91 -13.41 -7.07
CA ILE A 225 -8.05 -12.04 -7.57
C ILE A 225 -7.65 -11.03 -6.49
N VAL A 226 -8.15 -11.20 -5.26
CA VAL A 226 -7.83 -10.32 -4.12
C VAL A 226 -6.33 -10.25 -3.88
N TYR A 227 -5.66 -11.42 -3.80
CA TYR A 227 -4.23 -11.46 -3.52
C TYR A 227 -3.42 -10.93 -4.69
N THR A 228 -3.68 -11.40 -5.91
CA THR A 228 -2.88 -11.01 -7.08
C THR A 228 -2.96 -9.51 -7.34
N SER A 229 -4.15 -8.89 -7.30
CA SER A 229 -4.31 -7.44 -7.51
C SER A 229 -3.56 -6.63 -6.47
N ASN A 230 -3.58 -7.10 -5.22
CA ASN A 230 -2.89 -6.44 -4.14
C ASN A 230 -1.36 -6.53 -4.28
N ILE A 231 -0.83 -7.71 -4.61
CA ILE A 231 0.61 -7.89 -4.80
C ILE A 231 1.13 -7.04 -5.96
N PHE A 232 0.40 -6.95 -7.08
CA PHE A 232 0.77 -6.04 -8.18
C PHE A 232 0.84 -4.58 -7.72
N ALA A 233 -0.09 -4.13 -6.88
CA ALA A 233 -0.07 -2.78 -6.31
C ALA A 233 1.11 -2.56 -5.36
N VAL A 234 1.35 -3.49 -4.43
CA VAL A 234 2.42 -3.36 -3.43
C VAL A 234 3.82 -3.46 -4.05
N MET A 235 4.02 -4.27 -5.10
CA MET A 235 5.34 -4.36 -5.75
C MET A 235 5.75 -3.05 -6.46
N GLY A 236 4.79 -2.28 -6.99
CA GLY A 236 5.04 -0.97 -7.61
C GLY A 236 5.37 0.15 -6.61
N LEU A 237 5.07 -0.08 -5.32
CA LEU A 237 5.13 0.91 -4.25
C LEU A 237 6.52 1.54 -4.08
N ARG A 238 7.60 0.77 -4.26
CA ARG A 238 8.97 1.29 -4.11
C ARG A 238 9.31 2.33 -5.18
N SER A 239 8.98 2.05 -6.44
CA SER A 239 9.16 3.04 -7.52
C SER A 239 8.24 4.24 -7.33
N LEU A 240 7.01 4.00 -6.89
CA LEU A 240 6.04 5.05 -6.64
C LEU A 240 6.46 5.95 -5.47
N PHE A 241 7.05 5.39 -4.42
CA PHE A 241 7.64 6.14 -3.30
C PHE A 241 8.63 7.18 -3.80
N PHE A 242 9.60 6.77 -4.62
CA PHE A 242 10.62 7.69 -5.12
C PHE A 242 10.05 8.70 -6.12
N ALA A 243 9.06 8.31 -6.94
CA ALA A 243 8.36 9.22 -7.84
C ALA A 243 7.57 10.28 -7.06
N LEU A 244 6.82 9.86 -6.02
CA LEU A 244 5.98 10.75 -5.23
C LEU A 244 6.77 11.61 -4.24
N SER A 245 7.91 11.14 -3.74
CA SER A 245 8.73 11.91 -2.80
C SER A 245 9.15 13.28 -3.33
N GLY A 246 9.25 13.46 -4.66
CA GLY A 246 9.52 14.76 -5.29
C GLY A 246 8.28 15.58 -5.65
N PHE A 247 7.07 15.03 -5.51
CA PHE A 247 5.79 15.66 -5.86
C PHE A 247 4.81 15.72 -4.68
N MET A 248 5.28 15.50 -3.43
CA MET A 248 4.41 15.44 -2.24
C MET A 248 3.42 16.60 -2.14
N GLN A 249 3.84 17.82 -2.48
CA GLN A 249 2.99 19.01 -2.39
C GLN A 249 1.93 19.11 -3.50
N MET A 250 2.04 18.30 -4.57
CA MET A 250 1.12 18.35 -5.72
C MET A 250 -0.12 17.46 -5.58
N PHE A 251 -0.21 16.62 -4.56
CA PHE A 251 -1.32 15.67 -4.37
C PHE A 251 -2.18 15.99 -3.14
N HIS A 252 -2.29 17.28 -2.80
CA HIS A 252 -2.99 17.72 -1.60
C HIS A 252 -4.45 17.24 -1.50
N TYR A 253 -5.18 17.16 -2.63
CA TYR A 253 -6.57 16.70 -2.63
C TYR A 253 -6.74 15.19 -2.78
N LEU A 254 -5.65 14.43 -2.85
CA LEU A 254 -5.73 12.98 -3.02
C LEU A 254 -6.34 12.31 -1.78
N ASN A 255 -6.02 12.77 -0.57
CA ASN A 255 -6.61 12.27 0.68
C ASN A 255 -8.15 12.42 0.68
N TYR A 256 -8.67 13.52 0.14
CA TYR A 256 -10.12 13.70 -0.02
C TYR A 256 -10.69 12.72 -1.06
N GLY A 257 -9.99 12.47 -2.16
CA GLY A 257 -10.39 11.44 -3.13
C GLY A 257 -10.48 10.05 -2.51
N LEU A 258 -9.46 9.65 -1.75
CA LEU A 258 -9.43 8.37 -1.04
C LEU A 258 -10.54 8.27 0.02
N SER A 259 -10.84 9.38 0.71
CA SER A 259 -11.93 9.45 1.69
C SER A 259 -13.29 9.15 1.05
N VAL A 260 -13.54 9.70 -0.14
CA VAL A 260 -14.76 9.47 -0.93
C VAL A 260 -14.80 8.04 -1.45
N VAL A 261 -13.67 7.50 -1.93
CA VAL A 261 -13.58 6.09 -2.37
C VAL A 261 -13.90 5.13 -1.23
N LEU A 262 -13.31 5.32 -0.04
CA LEU A 262 -13.58 4.49 1.14
C LEU A 262 -15.03 4.58 1.58
N ALA A 263 -15.59 5.79 1.66
CA ALA A 263 -16.99 5.99 2.02
C ALA A 263 -17.95 5.33 1.01
N PHE A 264 -17.67 5.47 -0.30
CA PHE A 264 -18.43 4.83 -1.36
C PHE A 264 -18.39 3.31 -1.26
N ILE A 265 -17.21 2.72 -1.06
CA ILE A 265 -17.06 1.26 -0.90
C ILE A 265 -17.77 0.80 0.38
N GLY A 266 -17.66 1.54 1.48
CA GLY A 266 -18.36 1.25 2.73
C GLY A 266 -19.87 1.23 2.55
N VAL A 267 -20.44 2.24 1.89
CA VAL A 267 -21.86 2.29 1.53
C VAL A 267 -22.24 1.10 0.64
N LYS A 268 -21.45 0.80 -0.39
CA LYS A 268 -21.67 -0.35 -1.29
C LYS A 268 -21.78 -1.67 -0.49
N MET A 269 -20.94 -1.88 0.51
CA MET A 269 -20.99 -3.06 1.38
C MET A 269 -22.24 -3.06 2.27
N LEU A 270 -22.62 -1.91 2.82
CA LEU A 270 -23.80 -1.79 3.69
C LEU A 270 -25.13 -2.01 2.94
N VAL A 271 -25.18 -1.70 1.65
CA VAL A 271 -26.37 -1.90 0.82
C VAL A 271 -26.32 -3.19 0.00
N ALA A 272 -25.31 -4.05 0.21
CA ALA A 272 -25.04 -5.19 -0.66
C ALA A 272 -26.23 -6.15 -0.83
N ASP A 273 -27.02 -6.39 0.23
CA ASP A 273 -28.19 -7.27 0.18
C ASP A 273 -29.45 -6.59 -0.43
N PHE A 274 -29.46 -5.26 -0.57
CA PHE A 274 -30.58 -4.48 -1.11
C PHE A 274 -30.34 -4.04 -2.56
N TRP A 275 -29.11 -3.65 -2.88
CA TRP A 275 -28.72 -3.14 -4.19
C TRP A 275 -27.28 -3.53 -4.50
N ALA A 276 -27.11 -4.51 -5.40
CA ALA A 276 -25.80 -4.90 -5.89
C ALA A 276 -25.29 -3.87 -6.94
N ILE A 277 -24.34 -3.01 -6.54
CA ILE A 277 -23.68 -2.10 -7.46
C ILE A 277 -22.73 -2.89 -8.38
N PRO A 278 -22.92 -2.88 -9.71
CA PRO A 278 -22.06 -3.60 -10.64
C PRO A 278 -20.59 -3.15 -10.51
N VAL A 279 -19.66 -4.11 -10.65
CA VAL A 279 -18.21 -3.84 -10.51
C VAL A 279 -17.74 -2.75 -11.47
N GLY A 280 -18.21 -2.76 -12.73
CA GLY A 280 -17.85 -1.73 -13.71
C GLY A 280 -18.33 -0.32 -13.33
N ALA A 281 -19.50 -0.20 -12.70
CA ALA A 281 -19.99 1.09 -12.20
C ALA A 281 -19.14 1.57 -11.02
N ALA A 282 -18.79 0.67 -10.09
CA ALA A 282 -17.89 0.97 -8.99
C ALA A 282 -16.51 1.45 -9.50
N LEU A 283 -15.93 0.75 -10.48
CA LEU A 283 -14.68 1.15 -11.12
C LEU A 283 -14.76 2.56 -11.71
N GLY A 284 -15.84 2.86 -12.44
CA GLY A 284 -16.06 4.18 -13.03
C GLY A 284 -16.13 5.30 -11.99
N VAL A 285 -16.83 5.06 -10.87
CA VAL A 285 -16.89 6.02 -9.75
C VAL A 285 -15.51 6.22 -9.13
N ILE A 286 -14.78 5.13 -8.85
CA ILE A 286 -13.45 5.18 -8.23
C ILE A 286 -12.47 5.95 -9.12
N LEU A 287 -12.37 5.58 -10.40
CA LEU A 287 -11.51 6.28 -11.35
C LEU A 287 -11.91 7.75 -11.53
N GLY A 288 -13.21 8.04 -11.58
CA GLY A 288 -13.72 9.41 -11.69
C GLY A 288 -13.31 10.27 -10.50
N VAL A 289 -13.50 9.77 -9.28
CA VAL A 289 -13.12 10.46 -8.05
C VAL A 289 -11.61 10.69 -8.00
N LEU A 290 -10.80 9.67 -8.28
CA LEU A 290 -9.34 9.78 -8.27
C LEU A 290 -8.83 10.77 -9.33
N ALA A 291 -9.38 10.69 -10.55
CA ALA A 291 -9.02 11.61 -11.63
C ALA A 291 -9.39 13.06 -11.28
N LEU A 292 -10.56 13.29 -10.69
CA LEU A 292 -10.98 14.61 -10.22
C LEU A 292 -10.07 15.13 -9.10
N SER A 293 -9.69 14.29 -8.13
CA SER A 293 -8.77 14.66 -7.06
C SER A 293 -7.38 15.01 -7.57
N VAL A 294 -6.84 14.24 -8.52
CA VAL A 294 -5.56 14.54 -9.16
C VAL A 294 -5.66 15.83 -9.97
N ALA A 295 -6.69 15.99 -10.81
CA ALA A 295 -6.91 17.20 -11.59
C ALA A 295 -7.04 18.45 -10.70
N ALA A 296 -7.84 18.37 -9.62
CA ALA A 296 -7.99 19.44 -8.66
C ALA A 296 -6.65 19.80 -7.99
N SER A 297 -5.82 18.81 -7.66
CA SER A 297 -4.50 19.04 -7.04
C SER A 297 -3.50 19.68 -8.00
N LEU A 298 -3.61 19.41 -9.31
CA LEU A 298 -2.77 20.03 -10.33
C LEU A 298 -3.20 21.47 -10.67
N ILE A 299 -4.52 21.75 -10.65
CA ILE A 299 -5.08 23.06 -10.97
C ILE A 299 -4.94 24.04 -9.80
N TRP A 300 -5.28 23.60 -8.58
CA TRP A 300 -5.18 24.40 -7.37
C TRP A 300 -3.93 24.02 -6.57
N LYS A 301 -2.81 24.63 -6.93
CA LYS A 301 -1.58 24.55 -6.12
C LYS A 301 -1.81 25.27 -4.78
N PRO A 302 -1.40 24.70 -3.64
CA PRO A 302 -1.40 25.41 -2.38
C PRO A 302 -0.62 26.72 -2.51
N ARG A 303 -1.16 27.83 -1.99
CA ARG A 303 -0.35 29.05 -1.79
C ARG A 303 0.81 28.67 -0.87
N GLU A 304 2.05 28.94 -1.28
CA GLU A 304 3.20 28.90 -0.38
C GLU A 304 2.81 29.64 0.90
N VAL A 305 2.82 28.94 2.03
CA VAL A 305 2.80 29.61 3.33
C VAL A 305 4.12 30.35 3.37
N ALA A 306 4.08 31.67 3.16
CA ALA A 306 5.23 32.54 3.27
C ALA A 306 5.91 32.25 4.61
N GLY A 307 7.11 31.67 4.57
CA GLY A 307 7.91 31.50 5.76
C GLY A 307 8.09 32.85 6.46
N PRO A 308 8.21 32.89 7.79
CA PRO A 308 8.51 34.14 8.48
C PRO A 308 9.78 34.71 7.88
N GLY A 309 9.70 35.93 7.35
CA GLY A 309 10.83 36.63 6.76
C GLY A 309 12.00 36.70 7.75
N PRO A 310 13.25 36.80 7.26
CA PRO A 310 14.41 36.84 8.13
C PRO A 310 14.31 38.09 9.03
N SER A 311 14.14 37.87 10.33
CA SER A 311 14.33 38.88 11.38
C SER A 311 15.74 38.75 11.95
#